data_AF-A0A7C6LKH1-F1
#
_entry.id   AF-A0A7C6LKH1-F1
#
_cell.length_a   1.000
_cell.length_b   1.000
_cell.length_c   1.000
_cell.angle_alpha   90.00
_cell.angle_beta   90.00
_cell.angle_gamma   90.00
#
_symmetry.space_group_name_H-M   'P 1'
#
loop_
_entity.id
_entity.type
_entity.pdbx_description
1 polymer ?
#
loop_
_entity_poly.entity_id
_entity_poly.type
_entity_poly.pdbx_seq_one_letter_code
_entity_poly.pdbx_strand_id
1 'polypeptide(L)'
;MSTYCNACKAEAFYQAAISGEGLKPPAGEQFAWHGAFNIDYFMYAYRAWGDPAWLEAGVKYYDFLISHLQRGPDGYLGWIGPYMYDKTQWCDVHIGDAILFNGMLDFAGIVLEDHELEKVYGEKARRYVQLAEVNLIEKWDARGTWYEHGPYGTYFSWNKYLEPGDLSRWHIKDHIRNSGLSLPFNKNTAMGIAALRLYRLTGKKAYREKAVKIFNLFKSRMQLHDKYLVWNYWEPCVPADIIVAENTTRHWVNVHPYRNYQASEVEDIAEAYLSGIVFTEEDIKRIIATNLEVMWNQSRTAPAFRNSNALILPGGIQEGNTAGTLWKDLAHFDQTVRDLLRFDDKNDRARIYRAYMEKVVLAKPPSFERTLLKDGDTVEVLDFPYHSVRFLHMALVLPSVAGPGEEMIIAAKSLQDGLLQVELYDAAGTTLLLTLYNQQIKGATDGRNGMVIFTWNGCDAGGRRLPPGDYRLRWTLAGDGYREHPLTLTVR
;
A
#
# COMPACT_ATOMS: atom_id res chain seq x y z
N MET A 1 -1.36 -4.83 -44.52
CA MET A 1 -1.62 -5.03 -43.08
C MET A 1 -2.08 -6.47 -42.90
N SER A 2 -1.18 -7.35 -42.45
CA SER A 2 -1.51 -8.76 -42.24
C SER A 2 -2.45 -8.88 -41.04
N THR A 3 -3.65 -9.37 -41.29
CA THR A 3 -4.67 -9.79 -40.31
C THR A 3 -4.17 -11.00 -39.52
N TYR A 4 -3.16 -10.80 -38.69
CA TYR A 4 -2.82 -11.77 -37.64
C TYR A 4 -3.97 -11.79 -36.63
N CYS A 5 -4.67 -12.93 -36.55
CA CYS A 5 -5.80 -13.16 -35.66
C CYS A 5 -5.43 -12.84 -34.21
N ASN A 6 -6.21 -11.99 -33.55
CA ASN A 6 -5.98 -11.58 -32.17
C ASN A 6 -6.03 -12.77 -31.19
N ALA A 7 -6.84 -13.80 -31.47
CA ALA A 7 -6.85 -15.04 -30.69
C ALA A 7 -5.48 -15.74 -30.66
N CYS A 8 -4.74 -15.74 -31.78
CA CYS A 8 -3.38 -16.27 -31.84
C CYS A 8 -2.40 -15.46 -30.97
N LYS A 9 -2.65 -14.17 -30.77
CA LYS A 9 -1.81 -13.31 -29.91
C LYS A 9 -2.11 -13.52 -28.42
N ALA A 10 -3.38 -13.67 -28.06
CA ALA A 10 -3.79 -13.94 -26.67
C ALA A 10 -3.22 -15.27 -26.18
N GLU A 11 -3.35 -16.34 -26.98
CA GLU A 11 -2.79 -17.65 -26.66
C GLU A 11 -1.26 -17.61 -26.61
N ALA A 12 -0.59 -16.97 -27.58
CA ALA A 12 0.87 -16.83 -27.56
C ALA A 12 1.35 -16.06 -26.31
N PHE A 13 0.65 -15.00 -25.90
CA PHE A 13 0.96 -14.26 -24.69
C PHE A 13 0.80 -15.12 -23.44
N TYR A 14 -0.29 -15.91 -23.34
CA TYR A 14 -0.48 -16.88 -22.26
C TYR A 14 0.67 -17.90 -22.19
N GLN A 15 1.04 -18.52 -23.31
CA GLN A 15 2.15 -19.48 -23.37
C GLN A 15 3.50 -18.85 -22.95
N ALA A 16 3.75 -17.61 -23.37
CA ALA A 16 4.90 -16.85 -22.91
C ALA A 16 4.84 -16.55 -21.40
N ALA A 17 3.66 -16.20 -20.87
CA ALA A 17 3.46 -15.90 -19.47
C ALA A 17 3.76 -17.11 -18.57
N ILE A 18 3.26 -18.30 -18.90
CA ILE A 18 3.48 -19.52 -18.09
C ILE A 18 4.85 -20.16 -18.31
N SER A 19 5.56 -19.81 -19.39
CA SER A 19 6.86 -20.41 -19.71
C SER A 19 8.04 -19.73 -19.02
N GLY A 20 7.83 -18.57 -18.38
CA GLY A 20 8.86 -17.80 -17.69
C GLY A 20 9.63 -18.60 -16.64
N GLU A 21 10.95 -18.41 -16.57
CA GLU A 21 11.83 -19.12 -15.63
C GLU A 21 11.42 -18.91 -14.17
N GLY A 22 10.93 -17.71 -13.85
CA GLY A 22 10.37 -17.36 -12.54
C GLY A 22 9.07 -18.09 -12.17
N LEU A 23 8.59 -19.04 -12.97
CA LEU A 23 7.46 -19.90 -12.67
C LEU A 23 7.83 -21.41 -12.67
N LYS A 24 9.12 -21.75 -12.83
CA LYS A 24 9.61 -23.15 -12.90
C LYS A 24 10.85 -23.45 -12.01
N PRO A 25 10.71 -24.13 -10.86
CA PRO A 25 9.64 -24.09 -9.88
C PRO A 25 10.08 -23.19 -8.70
N PRO A 26 9.80 -21.89 -8.71
CA PRO A 26 9.63 -21.18 -7.45
C PRO A 26 8.24 -21.49 -6.90
N ALA A 27 8.17 -21.65 -5.59
CA ALA A 27 6.94 -21.61 -4.80
C ALA A 27 7.02 -20.36 -3.89
N GLY A 28 6.01 -20.12 -3.06
CA GLY A 28 6.08 -19.03 -2.10
C GLY A 28 5.91 -17.64 -2.72
N GLU A 29 6.41 -16.64 -2.00
CA GLU A 29 6.34 -15.23 -2.40
C GLU A 29 6.97 -14.95 -3.78
N GLN A 30 8.06 -15.64 -4.13
CA GLN A 30 8.74 -15.44 -5.42
C GLN A 30 7.87 -15.87 -6.60
N PHE A 31 7.17 -17.00 -6.47
CA PHE A 31 6.19 -17.43 -7.48
C PHE A 31 5.14 -16.35 -7.69
N ALA A 32 4.60 -15.79 -6.61
CA ALA A 32 3.56 -14.78 -6.70
C ALA A 32 4.04 -13.49 -7.36
N TRP A 33 5.25 -13.01 -7.05
CA TRP A 33 5.82 -11.85 -7.74
C TRP A 33 5.99 -12.07 -9.25
N HIS A 34 6.43 -13.26 -9.65
CA HIS A 34 6.55 -13.61 -11.06
C HIS A 34 5.19 -13.80 -11.74
N GLY A 35 4.22 -14.38 -11.03
CA GLY A 35 2.85 -14.58 -11.51
C GLY A 35 2.11 -13.25 -11.73
N ALA A 36 2.25 -12.32 -10.78
CA ALA A 36 1.65 -10.99 -10.86
C ALA A 36 2.16 -10.18 -12.06
N PHE A 37 3.40 -10.42 -12.49
CA PHE A 37 4.04 -9.62 -13.54
C PHE A 37 3.29 -9.60 -14.89
N ASN A 38 2.46 -10.60 -15.18
CA ASN A 38 1.66 -10.66 -16.40
C ASN A 38 0.15 -10.59 -16.14
N ILE A 39 -0.29 -10.52 -14.89
CA ILE A 39 -1.69 -10.81 -14.53
C ILE A 39 -2.67 -9.78 -15.11
N ASP A 40 -2.34 -8.49 -15.02
CA ASP A 40 -3.24 -7.42 -15.46
C ASP A 40 -3.28 -7.25 -16.99
N TYR A 41 -2.27 -7.76 -17.71
CA TYR A 41 -2.15 -7.57 -19.15
C TYR A 41 -3.26 -8.24 -19.95
N PHE A 42 -3.86 -9.32 -19.43
CA PHE A 42 -5.04 -9.91 -20.05
C PHE A 42 -6.22 -8.94 -20.01
N MET A 43 -6.43 -8.24 -18.89
CA MET A 43 -7.53 -7.29 -18.72
C MET A 43 -7.26 -5.99 -19.48
N TYR A 44 -6.01 -5.51 -19.49
CA TYR A 44 -5.59 -4.39 -20.33
C TYR A 44 -5.86 -4.65 -21.82
N ALA A 45 -5.49 -5.83 -22.32
CA ALA A 45 -5.73 -6.21 -23.71
C ALA A 45 -7.22 -6.32 -24.03
N TYR A 46 -8.01 -6.94 -23.15
CA TYR A 46 -9.46 -7.02 -23.32
C TYR A 46 -10.08 -5.62 -23.37
N ARG A 47 -9.79 -4.73 -22.41
CA ARG A 47 -10.33 -3.36 -22.39
C ARG A 47 -9.90 -2.55 -23.62
N ALA A 48 -8.69 -2.77 -24.13
CA ALA A 48 -8.18 -2.07 -25.30
C ALA A 48 -8.82 -2.53 -26.63
N TRP A 49 -9.20 -3.80 -26.74
CA TRP A 49 -9.59 -4.40 -28.02
C TRP A 49 -10.99 -5.02 -28.05
N GLY A 50 -11.64 -5.20 -26.91
CA GLY A 50 -12.95 -5.83 -26.77
C GLY A 50 -12.99 -7.29 -27.21
N ASP A 51 -11.83 -7.96 -27.30
CA ASP A 51 -11.73 -9.32 -27.84
C ASP A 51 -11.76 -10.36 -26.71
N PRO A 52 -12.82 -11.20 -26.61
CA PRO A 52 -12.97 -12.19 -25.55
C PRO A 52 -11.86 -13.25 -25.49
N ALA A 53 -11.07 -13.43 -26.54
CA ALA A 53 -9.92 -14.35 -26.51
C ALA A 53 -8.91 -13.98 -25.41
N TRP A 54 -8.80 -12.70 -25.05
CA TRP A 54 -7.95 -12.25 -23.93
C TRP A 54 -8.54 -12.62 -22.56
N LEU A 55 -9.87 -12.66 -22.44
CA LEU A 55 -10.53 -13.16 -21.23
C LEU A 55 -10.33 -14.66 -21.09
N GLU A 56 -10.46 -15.42 -22.18
CA GLU A 56 -10.21 -16.86 -22.18
C GLU A 56 -8.75 -17.18 -21.81
N ALA A 57 -7.79 -16.50 -22.42
CA ALA A 57 -6.37 -16.64 -22.07
C ALA A 57 -6.07 -16.24 -20.61
N GLY A 58 -6.74 -15.18 -20.12
CA GLY A 58 -6.68 -14.78 -18.72
C GLY A 58 -7.18 -15.88 -17.78
N VAL A 59 -8.33 -16.52 -18.08
CA VAL A 59 -8.83 -17.66 -17.31
C VAL A 59 -7.82 -18.81 -17.26
N LYS A 60 -7.21 -19.18 -18.40
CA LYS A 60 -6.16 -20.21 -18.42
C LYS A 60 -4.97 -19.84 -17.54
N TYR A 61 -4.57 -18.57 -17.54
CA TYR A 61 -3.49 -18.08 -16.70
C TYR A 61 -3.84 -18.10 -15.21
N TYR A 62 -5.04 -17.62 -14.84
CA TYR A 62 -5.49 -17.60 -13.44
C TYR A 62 -5.68 -19.02 -12.89
N ASP A 63 -6.26 -19.93 -13.67
CA ASP A 63 -6.38 -21.35 -13.30
C ASP A 63 -4.99 -22.00 -13.15
N PHE A 64 -4.03 -21.66 -14.01
CA PHE A 64 -2.63 -22.09 -13.84
C PHE A 64 -2.06 -21.60 -12.51
N LEU A 65 -2.22 -20.32 -12.15
CA LEU A 65 -1.75 -19.79 -10.87
C LEU A 65 -2.43 -20.46 -9.68
N ILE A 66 -3.75 -20.66 -9.75
CA ILE A 66 -4.56 -21.35 -8.73
C ILE A 66 -4.13 -22.82 -8.58
N SER A 67 -3.70 -23.48 -9.65
CA SER A 67 -3.21 -24.86 -9.59
C SER A 67 -1.95 -25.04 -8.73
N HIS A 68 -1.25 -23.94 -8.39
CA HIS A 68 -0.09 -23.93 -7.50
C HIS A 68 -0.44 -23.64 -6.04
N LEU A 69 -1.72 -23.43 -5.71
CA LEU A 69 -2.17 -23.32 -4.33
C LEU A 69 -1.95 -24.63 -3.59
N GLN A 70 -1.38 -24.52 -2.39
CA GLN A 70 -1.19 -25.64 -1.48
C GLN A 70 -2.08 -25.44 -0.26
N ARG A 71 -2.58 -26.55 0.29
CA ARG A 71 -3.36 -26.53 1.52
C ARG A 71 -2.40 -26.51 2.71
N GLY A 72 -2.49 -25.46 3.52
CA GLY A 72 -1.76 -25.37 4.77
C GLY A 72 -2.37 -26.27 5.87
N PRO A 73 -1.63 -26.51 6.96
CA PRO A 73 -2.11 -27.24 8.15
C PRO A 73 -3.41 -26.73 8.76
N ASP A 74 -3.74 -25.45 8.54
CA ASP A 74 -4.95 -24.77 8.99
C ASP A 74 -6.13 -24.89 8.00
N GLY A 75 -5.98 -25.66 6.93
CA GLY A 75 -7.03 -25.93 5.95
C GLY A 75 -7.16 -24.87 4.86
N TYR A 76 -6.60 -23.67 5.04
CA TYR A 76 -6.60 -22.62 4.02
C TYR A 76 -5.63 -22.92 2.87
N LEU A 77 -5.95 -22.40 1.69
CA LEU A 77 -5.06 -22.44 0.53
C LEU A 77 -4.13 -21.24 0.52
N GLY A 78 -2.91 -21.42 0.03
CA GLY A 78 -1.96 -20.33 -0.22
C GLY A 78 -0.84 -20.77 -1.16
N TRP A 79 -0.09 -19.79 -1.67
CA TRP A 79 1.14 -20.06 -2.41
C TRP A 79 2.28 -20.28 -1.42
N ILE A 80 2.27 -21.45 -0.76
CA ILE A 80 3.23 -21.82 0.28
C ILE A 80 4.57 -22.18 -0.36
N GLY A 81 5.67 -21.66 0.19
CA GLY A 81 7.01 -22.00 -0.26
C GLY A 81 8.12 -21.25 0.47
N PRO A 82 9.36 -21.27 -0.05
CA PRO A 82 10.52 -20.68 0.61
C PRO A 82 10.30 -19.20 0.97
N TYR A 83 10.60 -18.85 2.22
CA TYR A 83 10.52 -17.48 2.70
C TYR A 83 11.67 -16.65 2.14
N MET A 84 11.36 -15.46 1.61
CA MET A 84 12.34 -14.68 0.84
C MET A 84 13.57 -14.23 1.66
N TYR A 85 13.43 -14.11 2.98
CA TYR A 85 14.50 -13.69 3.89
C TYR A 85 15.22 -14.86 4.56
N ASP A 86 14.63 -16.06 4.52
CA ASP A 86 15.23 -17.30 5.00
C ASP A 86 14.66 -18.48 4.20
N LYS A 87 15.40 -18.91 3.18
CA LYS A 87 14.95 -19.98 2.28
C LYS A 87 14.89 -21.36 2.93
N THR A 88 15.43 -21.51 4.14
CA THR A 88 15.31 -22.74 4.94
C THR A 88 13.94 -22.87 5.59
N GLN A 89 13.16 -21.79 5.62
CA GLN A 89 11.80 -21.76 6.15
C GLN A 89 10.81 -21.68 5.00
N TRP A 90 9.70 -22.41 5.11
CA TRP A 90 8.57 -22.25 4.21
C TRP A 90 7.46 -21.48 4.92
N CYS A 91 6.80 -20.58 4.21
CA CYS A 91 5.62 -19.90 4.72
C CYS A 91 4.68 -19.51 3.61
N ASP A 92 3.52 -19.03 4.03
CA ASP A 92 2.60 -18.27 3.21
C ASP A 92 2.79 -16.77 3.49
N VAL A 93 2.45 -15.88 2.56
CA VAL A 93 2.61 -14.42 2.75
C VAL A 93 1.44 -13.63 2.17
N HIS A 94 0.99 -12.61 2.91
CA HIS A 94 -0.14 -11.73 2.52
C HIS A 94 -0.02 -11.19 1.11
N ILE A 95 1.15 -10.63 0.79
CA ILE A 95 1.36 -9.97 -0.50
C ILE A 95 1.23 -10.95 -1.66
N GLY A 96 1.67 -12.20 -1.48
CA GLY A 96 1.63 -13.20 -2.53
C GLY A 96 0.19 -13.51 -2.92
N ASP A 97 -0.70 -13.62 -1.93
CA ASP A 97 -2.12 -13.78 -2.20
C ASP A 97 -2.73 -12.52 -2.81
N ALA A 98 -2.44 -11.34 -2.23
CA ALA A 98 -3.08 -10.09 -2.63
C ALA A 98 -2.82 -9.75 -4.10
N ILE A 99 -1.57 -9.79 -4.56
CA ILE A 99 -1.23 -9.43 -5.95
C ILE A 99 -1.81 -10.39 -6.98
N LEU A 100 -1.94 -11.68 -6.64
CA LEU A 100 -2.52 -12.66 -7.56
C LEU A 100 -4.04 -12.59 -7.56
N PHE A 101 -4.69 -12.46 -6.39
CA PHE A 101 -6.14 -12.32 -6.35
C PHE A 101 -6.61 -10.98 -6.90
N ASN A 102 -5.85 -9.89 -6.78
CA ASN A 102 -6.24 -8.60 -7.35
C ASN A 102 -6.52 -8.69 -8.86
N GLY A 103 -5.64 -9.29 -9.65
CA GLY A 103 -5.87 -9.48 -11.09
C GLY A 103 -7.10 -10.38 -11.39
N MET A 104 -7.33 -11.41 -10.57
CA MET A 104 -8.51 -12.27 -10.70
C MET A 104 -9.82 -11.56 -10.33
N LEU A 105 -9.78 -10.67 -9.33
CA LEU A 105 -10.91 -9.84 -8.94
C LEU A 105 -11.20 -8.74 -9.97
N ASP A 106 -10.18 -8.22 -10.66
CA ASP A 106 -10.36 -7.29 -11.78
C ASP A 106 -11.12 -7.96 -12.93
N PHE A 107 -10.72 -9.19 -13.29
CA PHE A 107 -11.46 -10.02 -14.22
C PHE A 107 -12.91 -10.25 -13.79
N ALA A 108 -13.12 -10.60 -12.52
CA ALA A 108 -14.46 -10.83 -12.00
C ALA A 108 -15.34 -9.56 -12.10
N GLY A 109 -14.77 -8.38 -11.88
CA GLY A 109 -15.47 -7.09 -12.04
C GLY A 109 -15.98 -6.90 -13.45
N ILE A 110 -15.10 -7.05 -14.44
CA ILE A 110 -15.47 -6.94 -15.86
C ILE A 110 -16.56 -7.95 -16.24
N VAL A 111 -16.42 -9.21 -15.82
CA VAL A 111 -17.33 -10.29 -16.21
C VAL A 111 -18.70 -10.17 -15.56
N LEU A 112 -18.77 -9.79 -14.28
CA LEU A 112 -20.05 -9.75 -13.55
C LEU A 112 -20.84 -8.46 -13.79
N GLU A 113 -20.23 -7.42 -14.35
CA GLU A 113 -20.91 -6.20 -14.77
C GLU A 113 -21.55 -6.31 -16.18
N ASP A 114 -21.09 -7.26 -17.01
CA ASP A 114 -21.59 -7.49 -18.37
C ASP A 114 -22.36 -8.81 -18.46
N HIS A 115 -23.66 -8.72 -18.76
CA HIS A 115 -24.56 -9.89 -18.82
C HIS A 115 -24.15 -10.94 -19.87
N GLU A 116 -23.53 -10.55 -20.99
CA GLU A 116 -23.09 -11.52 -22.01
C GLU A 116 -21.79 -12.20 -21.59
N LEU A 117 -20.87 -11.49 -20.96
CA LEU A 117 -19.68 -12.10 -20.37
C LEU A 117 -20.03 -13.01 -19.19
N GLU A 118 -20.99 -12.62 -18.35
CA GLU A 118 -21.42 -13.40 -17.20
C GLU A 118 -21.94 -14.78 -17.62
N LYS A 119 -22.69 -14.89 -18.73
CA LYS A 119 -23.16 -16.18 -19.25
C LYS A 119 -22.01 -17.14 -19.56
N VAL A 120 -20.88 -16.62 -20.04
CA VAL A 120 -19.74 -17.44 -20.50
C VAL A 120 -18.76 -17.70 -19.36
N TYR A 121 -18.44 -16.67 -18.58
CA TYR A 121 -17.35 -16.68 -17.60
C TYR A 121 -17.80 -16.50 -16.15
N GLY A 122 -19.10 -16.30 -15.89
CA GLY A 122 -19.63 -15.96 -14.57
C GLY A 122 -19.34 -17.00 -13.50
N GLU A 123 -19.32 -18.30 -13.85
CA GLU A 123 -18.90 -19.35 -12.92
C GLU A 123 -17.44 -19.17 -12.48
N LYS A 124 -16.53 -18.90 -13.42
CA LYS A 124 -15.11 -18.66 -13.14
C LYS A 124 -14.92 -17.40 -12.31
N ALA A 125 -15.58 -16.31 -12.69
CA ALA A 125 -15.55 -15.06 -11.95
C ALA A 125 -15.99 -15.25 -10.49
N ARG A 126 -17.15 -15.87 -10.25
CA ARG A 126 -17.65 -16.17 -8.89
C ARG A 126 -16.70 -17.07 -8.10
N ARG A 127 -16.09 -18.07 -8.75
CA ARG A 127 -15.08 -18.93 -8.11
C ARG A 127 -13.87 -18.12 -7.64
N TYR A 128 -13.38 -17.18 -8.45
CA TYR A 128 -12.24 -16.34 -8.04
C TYR A 128 -12.60 -15.41 -6.88
N VAL A 129 -13.80 -14.82 -6.90
CA VAL A 129 -14.32 -14.04 -5.76
C VAL A 129 -14.34 -14.90 -4.49
N GLN A 130 -14.93 -16.09 -4.55
CA GLN A 130 -15.00 -17.00 -3.40
C GLN A 130 -13.61 -17.40 -2.88
N LEU A 131 -12.66 -17.67 -3.79
CA LEU A 131 -11.28 -17.98 -3.40
C LEU A 131 -10.61 -16.81 -2.67
N ALA A 132 -10.81 -15.58 -3.11
CA ALA A 132 -10.28 -14.39 -2.44
C ALA A 132 -10.99 -14.10 -1.10
N GLU A 133 -12.30 -14.30 -1.01
CA GLU A 133 -13.01 -14.15 0.28
C GLU A 133 -12.43 -15.09 1.34
N VAL A 134 -12.25 -16.37 1.00
CA VAL A 134 -11.84 -17.42 1.93
C VAL A 134 -10.32 -17.47 2.13
N ASN A 135 -9.55 -17.49 1.04
CA ASN A 135 -8.11 -17.78 1.08
C ASN A 135 -7.23 -16.53 1.04
N LEU A 136 -7.82 -15.34 1.05
CA LEU A 136 -7.10 -14.08 1.26
C LEU A 136 -7.62 -13.41 2.53
N ILE A 137 -8.84 -12.84 2.53
CA ILE A 137 -9.27 -12.03 3.68
C ILE A 137 -9.57 -12.88 4.91
N GLU A 138 -10.46 -13.87 4.80
CA GLU A 138 -10.82 -14.72 5.95
C GLU A 138 -9.59 -15.45 6.51
N LYS A 139 -8.75 -16.03 5.63
CA LYS A 139 -7.49 -16.68 6.01
C LYS A 139 -6.61 -15.80 6.89
N TRP A 140 -6.29 -14.58 6.46
CA TRP A 140 -5.33 -13.74 7.19
C TRP A 140 -5.93 -13.16 8.48
N ASP A 141 -7.24 -12.94 8.51
CA ASP A 141 -7.98 -12.58 9.72
C ASP A 141 -7.99 -13.75 10.73
N ALA A 142 -8.31 -14.96 10.28
CA ALA A 142 -8.31 -16.18 11.10
C ALA A 142 -6.91 -16.54 11.62
N ARG A 143 -5.85 -16.20 10.86
CA ARG A 143 -4.46 -16.31 11.30
C ARG A 143 -4.04 -15.27 12.33
N GLY A 144 -4.92 -14.33 12.67
CA GLY A 144 -4.70 -13.32 13.70
C GLY A 144 -3.70 -12.24 13.30
N THR A 145 -3.56 -11.96 12.00
CA THR A 145 -2.55 -11.02 11.48
C THR A 145 -3.09 -9.62 11.22
N TRP A 146 -4.40 -9.43 11.38
CA TRP A 146 -5.07 -8.13 11.25
C TRP A 146 -5.02 -7.38 12.58
N TYR A 147 -4.58 -6.12 12.54
CA TYR A 147 -4.55 -5.23 13.69
C TYR A 147 -5.27 -3.92 13.36
N GLU A 148 -6.08 -3.43 14.29
CA GLU A 148 -6.81 -2.18 14.16
C GLU A 148 -6.62 -1.30 15.40
N HIS A 149 -6.57 0.01 15.20
CA HIS A 149 -6.64 0.99 16.28
C HIS A 149 -7.38 2.24 15.79
N GLY A 150 -8.62 2.44 16.27
CA GLY A 150 -9.47 3.53 15.81
C GLY A 150 -9.73 3.47 14.30
N PRO A 151 -9.46 4.55 13.54
CA PRO A 151 -9.72 4.61 12.10
C PRO A 151 -8.63 3.92 11.25
N TYR A 152 -7.65 3.28 11.88
CA TYR A 152 -6.48 2.71 11.22
C TYR A 152 -6.46 1.18 11.32
N GLY A 153 -5.93 0.53 10.29
CA GLY A 153 -5.77 -0.91 10.25
C GLY A 153 -4.62 -1.35 9.37
N THR A 154 -4.00 -2.48 9.73
CA THR A 154 -2.87 -3.05 9.01
C THR A 154 -2.82 -4.55 9.19
N TYR A 155 -2.15 -5.23 8.27
CA TYR A 155 -1.67 -6.58 8.51
C TYR A 155 -0.22 -6.56 9.02
N PHE A 156 0.14 -7.58 9.79
CA PHE A 156 1.54 -7.86 10.12
C PHE A 156 1.96 -9.25 9.63
N SER A 157 3.24 -9.37 9.30
CA SER A 157 3.86 -10.60 8.80
C SER A 157 3.61 -11.74 9.78
N TRP A 158 3.15 -12.87 9.25
CA TRP A 158 2.87 -14.04 10.08
C TRP A 158 4.17 -14.64 10.64
N ASN A 159 4.12 -15.13 11.88
CA ASN A 159 5.27 -15.70 12.58
C ASN A 159 5.29 -17.24 12.56
N LYS A 160 4.47 -17.86 11.69
CA LYS A 160 4.39 -19.31 11.58
C LYS A 160 4.99 -19.81 10.28
N TYR A 161 5.80 -20.84 10.41
CA TYR A 161 6.62 -21.40 9.34
C TYR A 161 6.52 -22.93 9.29
N LEU A 162 6.88 -23.49 8.15
CA LEU A 162 6.96 -24.92 7.86
C LEU A 162 8.42 -25.30 7.63
N GLU A 163 8.74 -26.55 7.93
CA GLU A 163 9.96 -27.14 7.42
C GLU A 163 9.79 -27.42 5.91
N PRO A 164 10.86 -27.30 5.10
CA PRO A 164 10.78 -27.54 3.66
C PRO A 164 10.19 -28.92 3.33
N GLY A 165 9.09 -28.94 2.58
CA GLY A 165 8.43 -30.18 2.16
C GLY A 165 7.49 -30.81 3.19
N ASP A 166 7.32 -30.22 4.38
CA ASP A 166 6.36 -30.68 5.39
C ASP A 166 5.23 -29.66 5.56
N LEU A 167 4.05 -29.98 5.02
CA LEU A 167 2.84 -29.17 5.14
C LEU A 167 1.92 -29.62 6.29
N SER A 168 2.39 -30.45 7.22
CA SER A 168 1.54 -31.05 8.26
C SER A 168 1.30 -30.16 9.46
N ARG A 169 2.24 -29.25 9.78
CA ARG A 169 2.14 -28.40 10.99
C ARG A 169 2.86 -27.06 10.89
N TRP A 170 2.16 -26.00 11.25
CA TRP A 170 2.74 -24.67 11.46
C TRP A 170 3.58 -24.61 12.76
N HIS A 171 4.79 -24.07 12.68
CA HIS A 171 5.69 -23.80 13.80
C HIS A 171 5.83 -22.31 14.05
N ILE A 172 5.59 -21.85 15.28
CA ILE A 172 5.85 -20.46 15.67
C ILE A 172 7.36 -20.24 15.76
N LYS A 173 7.89 -19.27 15.01
CA LYS A 173 9.33 -18.94 14.98
C LYS A 173 9.56 -17.43 15.00
N ASP A 174 9.34 -16.79 16.15
CA ASP A 174 9.48 -15.32 16.30
C ASP A 174 10.88 -14.75 16.04
N HIS A 175 11.91 -15.60 16.08
CA HIS A 175 13.29 -15.22 15.79
C HIS A 175 13.58 -15.06 14.29
N ILE A 176 12.70 -15.54 13.40
CA ILE A 176 12.88 -15.40 11.96
C ILE A 176 12.69 -13.94 11.58
N ARG A 177 13.62 -13.42 10.76
CA ARG A 177 13.64 -12.03 10.33
C ARG A 177 12.26 -11.59 9.83
N ASN A 178 11.80 -10.44 10.32
CA ASN A 178 10.51 -9.81 10.02
C ASN A 178 9.24 -10.56 10.50
N SER A 179 9.36 -11.63 11.30
CA SER A 179 8.22 -12.24 11.99
C SER A 179 7.47 -11.22 12.83
N GLY A 180 6.15 -11.10 12.68
CA GLY A 180 5.34 -10.17 13.47
C GLY A 180 5.64 -8.69 13.21
N LEU A 181 6.29 -8.35 12.11
CA LEU A 181 6.50 -6.96 11.67
C LEU A 181 5.30 -6.50 10.85
N SER A 182 4.76 -5.31 11.11
CA SER A 182 3.73 -4.73 10.24
C SER A 182 4.17 -4.68 8.77
N LEU A 183 3.23 -4.86 7.85
CA LEU A 183 3.54 -4.86 6.43
C LEU A 183 3.98 -3.47 5.96
N PRO A 184 4.99 -3.36 5.06
CA PRO A 184 5.29 -2.12 4.36
C PRO A 184 4.09 -1.68 3.51
N PHE A 185 4.01 -0.38 3.19
CA PHE A 185 2.79 0.19 2.60
C PHE A 185 2.40 -0.50 1.31
N ASN A 186 3.34 -0.73 0.38
CA ASN A 186 3.10 -1.48 -0.85
C ASN A 186 2.49 -2.87 -0.64
N LYS A 187 2.77 -3.53 0.49
CA LYS A 187 2.17 -4.82 0.81
C LYS A 187 0.80 -4.67 1.46
N ASN A 188 0.64 -3.67 2.31
CA ASN A 188 -0.60 -3.41 3.02
C ASN A 188 -1.68 -2.84 2.08
N THR A 189 -1.33 -1.94 1.16
CA THR A 189 -2.27 -1.35 0.20
C THR A 189 -2.79 -2.36 -0.81
N ALA A 190 -1.97 -3.33 -1.23
CA ALA A 190 -2.42 -4.45 -2.06
C ALA A 190 -3.56 -5.26 -1.37
N MET A 191 -3.47 -5.48 -0.06
CA MET A 191 -4.57 -6.07 0.74
C MET A 191 -5.80 -5.16 0.76
N GLY A 192 -5.59 -3.84 0.86
CA GLY A 192 -6.65 -2.83 0.80
C GLY A 192 -7.40 -2.85 -0.53
N ILE A 193 -6.69 -2.94 -1.65
CA ILE A 193 -7.29 -3.07 -2.99
C ILE A 193 -8.09 -4.37 -3.12
N ALA A 194 -7.58 -5.49 -2.60
CA ALA A 194 -8.32 -6.74 -2.64
C ALA A 194 -9.66 -6.65 -1.86
N ALA A 195 -9.62 -6.06 -0.67
CA ALA A 195 -10.82 -5.80 0.11
C ALA A 195 -11.78 -4.84 -0.63
N LEU A 196 -11.26 -3.76 -1.22
CA LEU A 196 -12.07 -2.81 -1.97
C LEU A 196 -12.75 -3.44 -3.21
N ARG A 197 -12.02 -4.27 -3.96
CA ARG A 197 -12.55 -5.05 -5.09
C ARG A 197 -13.63 -6.03 -4.63
N LEU A 198 -13.38 -6.77 -3.54
CA LEU A 198 -14.38 -7.66 -2.93
C LEU A 198 -15.64 -6.91 -2.50
N TYR A 199 -15.51 -5.71 -1.95
CA TYR A 199 -16.66 -4.87 -1.62
C TYR A 199 -17.51 -4.57 -2.86
N ARG A 200 -16.89 -4.12 -3.96
CA ARG A 200 -17.62 -3.80 -5.21
C ARG A 200 -18.39 -5.02 -5.73
N LEU A 201 -17.73 -6.18 -5.71
CA LEU A 201 -18.23 -7.47 -6.22
C LEU A 201 -19.31 -8.11 -5.34
N THR A 202 -19.25 -7.94 -4.03
CA THR A 202 -20.12 -8.67 -3.08
C THR A 202 -21.12 -7.77 -2.34
N GLY A 203 -20.88 -6.45 -2.32
CA GLY A 203 -21.62 -5.49 -1.50
C GLY A 203 -21.38 -5.58 0.01
N LYS A 204 -20.48 -6.44 0.49
CA LYS A 204 -20.23 -6.64 1.92
C LYS A 204 -19.42 -5.48 2.50
N LYS A 205 -20.08 -4.59 3.26
CA LYS A 205 -19.49 -3.35 3.84
C LYS A 205 -18.21 -3.57 4.64
N ALA A 206 -18.09 -4.70 5.35
CA ALA A 206 -16.89 -5.02 6.12
C ALA A 206 -15.59 -4.98 5.30
N TYR A 207 -15.65 -5.31 3.99
CA TYR A 207 -14.48 -5.19 3.13
C TYR A 207 -14.13 -3.73 2.80
N ARG A 208 -15.13 -2.86 2.60
CA ARG A 208 -14.91 -1.42 2.41
C ARG A 208 -14.32 -0.79 3.67
N GLU A 209 -14.86 -1.11 4.85
CA GLU A 209 -14.36 -0.64 6.14
C GLU A 209 -12.89 -1.03 6.36
N LYS A 210 -12.53 -2.28 6.02
CA LYS A 210 -11.14 -2.75 6.07
C LYS A 210 -10.23 -1.99 5.11
N ALA A 211 -10.66 -1.77 3.87
CA ALA A 211 -9.89 -0.98 2.89
C ALA A 211 -9.70 0.47 3.36
N VAL A 212 -10.76 1.12 3.86
CA VAL A 212 -10.71 2.47 4.45
C VAL A 212 -9.68 2.53 5.57
N LYS A 213 -9.67 1.58 6.51
CA LYS A 213 -8.70 1.55 7.61
C LYS A 213 -7.25 1.42 7.15
N ILE A 214 -6.99 0.61 6.13
CA ILE A 214 -5.66 0.46 5.50
C ILE A 214 -5.21 1.79 4.86
N PHE A 215 -6.06 2.40 4.04
CA PHE A 215 -5.70 3.64 3.36
C PHE A 215 -5.66 4.84 4.31
N ASN A 216 -6.48 4.86 5.36
CA ASN A 216 -6.40 5.88 6.42
C ASN A 216 -5.03 5.85 7.10
N LEU A 217 -4.55 4.65 7.42
CA LEU A 217 -3.21 4.48 7.98
C LEU A 217 -2.17 5.02 7.02
N PHE A 218 -2.23 4.64 5.74
CA PHE A 218 -1.27 5.14 4.75
C PHE A 218 -1.31 6.67 4.64
N LYS A 219 -2.49 7.28 4.45
CA LYS A 219 -2.65 8.74 4.36
C LYS A 219 -2.10 9.45 5.60
N SER A 220 -2.34 8.91 6.80
CA SER A 220 -1.84 9.49 8.05
C SER A 220 -0.31 9.51 8.20
N ARG A 221 0.40 8.75 7.37
CA ARG A 221 1.86 8.62 7.38
C ARG A 221 2.54 9.47 6.31
N MET A 222 1.76 10.00 5.36
CA MET A 222 2.28 10.95 4.37
C MET A 222 2.72 12.26 5.03
N GLN A 223 3.75 12.86 4.47
CA GLN A 223 4.39 14.09 4.91
C GLN A 223 4.11 15.18 3.89
N LEU A 224 3.45 16.26 4.31
CA LEU A 224 3.27 17.44 3.48
C LEU A 224 4.56 18.27 3.50
N HIS A 225 5.06 18.59 2.32
CA HIS A 225 6.17 19.52 2.11
C HIS A 225 5.70 20.60 1.14
N ASP A 226 5.34 21.75 1.68
CA ASP A 226 4.71 22.85 0.93
C ASP A 226 3.44 22.37 0.19
N LYS A 227 3.57 21.95 -1.07
CA LYS A 227 2.48 21.47 -1.93
C LYS A 227 2.64 20.04 -2.47
N TYR A 228 3.61 19.26 -1.97
CA TYR A 228 3.81 17.88 -2.40
C TYR A 228 3.86 16.93 -1.21
N LEU A 229 3.60 15.64 -1.47
CA LEU A 229 3.54 14.59 -0.45
C LEU A 229 4.71 13.62 -0.60
N VAL A 230 5.35 13.29 0.50
CA VAL A 230 6.37 12.23 0.57
C VAL A 230 5.97 11.23 1.64
N TRP A 231 6.33 9.97 1.47
CA TRP A 231 6.08 8.94 2.46
C TRP A 231 7.19 7.91 2.47
N ASN A 232 7.39 7.32 3.65
CA ASN A 232 8.37 6.28 3.88
C ASN A 232 7.94 4.96 3.25
N TYR A 233 8.88 4.05 3.01
CA TYR A 233 8.59 2.68 2.59
C TYR A 233 7.76 1.92 3.63
N TRP A 234 8.08 2.17 4.89
CA TRP A 234 7.48 1.53 6.04
C TRP A 234 7.58 2.48 7.24
N GLU A 235 6.56 2.46 8.10
CA GLU A 235 6.55 3.08 9.41
C GLU A 235 5.91 2.12 10.44
N PRO A 236 6.22 2.27 11.74
CA PRO A 236 5.51 1.54 12.80
C PRO A 236 3.99 1.71 12.71
N CYS A 237 3.28 0.59 12.72
CA CYS A 237 1.83 0.54 12.68
C CYS A 237 1.25 -0.18 13.90
N VAL A 238 2.04 -1.05 14.53
CA VAL A 238 1.66 -1.76 15.76
C VAL A 238 2.69 -1.48 16.86
N PRO A 239 2.32 -1.51 18.16
CA PRO A 239 3.28 -1.33 19.24
C PRO A 239 4.49 -2.27 19.16
N ALA A 240 4.26 -3.51 18.70
CA ALA A 240 5.31 -4.52 18.50
C ALA A 240 6.32 -4.19 17.38
N ASP A 241 6.16 -3.09 16.63
CA ASP A 241 7.15 -2.59 15.66
C ASP A 241 8.25 -1.74 16.33
N ILE A 242 8.04 -1.31 17.57
CA ILE A 242 8.90 -0.36 18.29
C ILE A 242 9.64 -1.07 19.41
N ILE A 243 10.94 -0.80 19.54
CA ILE A 243 11.78 -1.24 20.65
C ILE A 243 12.05 -0.03 21.53
N VAL A 244 11.13 0.24 22.47
CA VAL A 244 11.17 1.44 23.32
C VAL A 244 12.48 1.57 24.09
N ALA A 245 12.96 0.46 24.68
CA ALA A 245 14.19 0.43 25.47
C ALA A 245 15.46 0.81 24.67
N GLU A 246 15.44 0.59 23.37
CA GLU A 246 16.56 0.91 22.45
C GLU A 246 16.32 2.21 21.68
N ASN A 247 15.20 2.90 21.93
CA ASN A 247 14.78 4.10 21.21
C ASN A 247 14.85 3.91 19.68
N THR A 248 14.38 2.76 19.19
CA THR A 248 14.47 2.39 17.77
C THR A 248 13.25 1.61 17.29
N THR A 249 13.20 1.35 15.98
CA THR A 249 12.17 0.57 15.29
C THR A 249 12.76 -0.73 14.76
N ARG A 250 11.94 -1.78 14.72
CA ARG A 250 12.36 -3.10 14.21
C ARG A 250 12.75 -3.07 12.73
N HIS A 251 12.17 -2.13 11.98
CA HIS A 251 12.51 -1.92 10.58
C HIS A 251 12.93 -0.47 10.29
N TRP A 252 13.45 -0.26 9.09
CA TRP A 252 14.04 0.99 8.62
C TRP A 252 12.96 1.96 8.13
N VAL A 253 13.03 3.23 8.57
CA VAL A 253 12.03 4.27 8.30
C VAL A 253 12.64 5.37 7.42
N ASN A 254 12.46 5.26 6.11
CA ASN A 254 12.78 6.29 5.13
C ASN A 254 12.08 5.96 3.78
N VAL A 255 12.15 6.86 2.81
CA VAL A 255 11.79 6.60 1.41
C VAL A 255 12.76 5.60 0.80
N HIS A 256 12.25 4.51 0.22
CA HIS A 256 13.09 3.45 -0.35
C HIS A 256 14.05 4.02 -1.42
N PRO A 257 15.39 3.81 -1.32
CA PRO A 257 16.36 4.46 -2.22
C PRO A 257 16.39 3.89 -3.64
N TYR A 258 16.21 2.57 -3.79
CA TYR A 258 16.50 1.85 -5.04
C TYR A 258 15.29 1.33 -5.81
N ARG A 259 14.27 0.83 -5.10
CA ARG A 259 13.06 0.24 -5.68
C ARG A 259 11.91 1.22 -5.62
N ASN A 260 11.21 1.39 -6.73
CA ASN A 260 10.07 2.28 -6.81
C ASN A 260 8.76 1.59 -6.39
N TYR A 261 8.67 1.20 -5.12
CA TYR A 261 7.41 0.70 -4.56
C TYR A 261 6.29 1.75 -4.59
N GLN A 262 6.67 3.04 -4.60
CA GLN A 262 5.74 4.15 -4.69
C GLN A 262 4.95 4.16 -6.00
N ALA A 263 5.50 3.62 -7.09
CA ALA A 263 4.74 3.51 -8.34
C ALA A 263 3.49 2.62 -8.18
N SER A 264 3.62 1.43 -7.57
CA SER A 264 2.47 0.56 -7.29
C SER A 264 1.57 1.13 -6.18
N GLU A 265 2.14 1.81 -5.19
CA GLU A 265 1.34 2.47 -4.15
C GLU A 265 0.48 3.61 -4.73
N VAL A 266 0.97 4.32 -5.75
CA VAL A 266 0.21 5.36 -6.46
C VAL A 266 -0.92 4.76 -7.30
N GLU A 267 -0.72 3.59 -7.90
CA GLU A 267 -1.81 2.82 -8.54
C GLU A 267 -2.91 2.49 -7.51
N ASP A 268 -2.53 1.96 -6.34
CA ASP A 268 -3.46 1.65 -5.26
C ASP A 268 -4.19 2.91 -4.73
N ILE A 269 -3.48 4.04 -4.58
CA ILE A 269 -4.06 5.32 -4.17
C ILE A 269 -5.05 5.84 -5.22
N ALA A 270 -4.73 5.73 -6.51
CA ALA A 270 -5.61 6.14 -7.59
C ALA A 270 -6.91 5.32 -7.57
N GLU A 271 -6.84 4.00 -7.39
CA GLU A 271 -8.04 3.16 -7.29
C GLU A 271 -8.86 3.47 -6.03
N ALA A 272 -8.21 3.70 -4.87
CA ALA A 272 -8.88 4.12 -3.64
C ALA A 272 -9.62 5.47 -3.83
N TYR A 273 -8.97 6.43 -4.47
CA TYR A 273 -9.58 7.72 -4.82
C TYR A 273 -10.76 7.55 -5.77
N LEU A 274 -10.59 6.80 -6.87
CA LEU A 274 -11.66 6.58 -7.84
C LEU A 274 -12.86 5.84 -7.26
N SER A 275 -12.64 5.04 -6.20
CA SER A 275 -13.70 4.33 -5.46
C SER A 275 -14.34 5.17 -4.34
N GLY A 276 -13.91 6.43 -4.18
CA GLY A 276 -14.49 7.35 -3.19
C GLY A 276 -14.07 7.13 -1.75
N ILE A 277 -12.88 6.55 -1.51
CA ILE A 277 -12.37 6.36 -0.15
C ILE A 277 -11.06 7.13 0.10
N VAL A 278 -10.94 7.65 1.32
CA VAL A 278 -9.78 8.24 2.01
C VAL A 278 -9.19 9.52 1.38
N PHE A 279 -8.88 9.49 0.09
CA PHE A 279 -8.15 10.55 -0.60
C PHE A 279 -9.09 11.59 -1.22
N THR A 280 -8.66 12.83 -1.13
CA THR A 280 -9.27 14.02 -1.73
C THR A 280 -8.61 14.34 -3.07
N GLU A 281 -9.23 15.20 -3.87
CA GLU A 281 -8.62 15.72 -5.10
C GLU A 281 -7.29 16.45 -4.81
N GLU A 282 -7.25 17.19 -3.70
CA GLU A 282 -6.05 17.90 -3.26
C GLU A 282 -4.90 16.93 -2.92
N ASP A 283 -5.19 15.77 -2.33
CA ASP A 283 -4.18 14.73 -2.09
C ASP A 283 -3.58 14.25 -3.42
N ILE A 284 -4.41 13.98 -4.43
CA ILE A 284 -3.94 13.56 -5.76
C ILE A 284 -3.12 14.66 -6.44
N LYS A 285 -3.53 15.93 -6.34
CA LYS A 285 -2.75 17.07 -6.86
C LYS A 285 -1.37 17.16 -6.21
N ARG A 286 -1.25 16.92 -4.91
CA ARG A 286 0.04 16.92 -4.22
C ARG A 286 0.93 15.74 -4.61
N ILE A 287 0.33 14.58 -4.87
CA ILE A 287 1.06 13.42 -5.42
C ILE A 287 1.54 13.72 -6.85
N ILE A 288 0.72 14.36 -7.68
CA ILE A 288 1.14 14.87 -9.01
C ILE A 288 2.29 15.85 -8.87
N ALA A 289 2.22 16.81 -7.95
CA ALA A 289 3.31 17.76 -7.70
C ALA A 289 4.60 17.04 -7.26
N THR A 290 4.49 15.94 -6.51
CA THR A 290 5.64 15.09 -6.17
C THR A 290 6.29 14.53 -7.42
N ASN A 291 5.50 13.95 -8.34
CA ASN A 291 6.05 13.35 -9.54
C ASN A 291 6.59 14.36 -10.54
N LEU A 292 5.83 15.45 -10.75
CA LEU A 292 6.11 16.42 -11.79
C LEU A 292 6.99 17.56 -11.35
N GLU A 293 7.07 17.93 -10.08
CA GLU A 293 7.90 19.07 -9.64
C GLU A 293 9.12 18.63 -8.84
N VAL A 294 8.98 17.53 -8.10
CA VAL A 294 10.09 16.99 -7.30
C VAL A 294 10.88 15.99 -8.12
N MET A 295 10.24 14.95 -8.66
CA MET A 295 10.96 13.83 -9.28
C MET A 295 11.43 14.14 -10.71
N TRP A 296 10.60 14.78 -11.54
CA TRP A 296 10.93 15.03 -12.94
C TRP A 296 11.93 16.19 -13.11
N ASN A 297 12.93 16.00 -13.98
CA ASN A 297 13.93 17.00 -14.36
C ASN A 297 13.39 18.14 -15.28
N GLN A 298 12.08 18.24 -15.51
CA GLN A 298 11.43 19.21 -16.40
C GLN A 298 11.83 19.13 -17.89
N SER A 299 12.60 18.11 -18.30
CA SER A 299 13.00 17.95 -19.69
C SER A 299 11.98 17.11 -20.45
N ARG A 300 11.31 17.70 -21.44
CA ARG A 300 10.40 16.97 -22.35
C ARG A 300 11.16 16.14 -23.39
N THR A 301 12.36 16.56 -23.78
CA THR A 301 13.18 15.87 -24.78
C THR A 301 13.96 14.70 -24.18
N ALA A 302 14.48 14.87 -22.96
CA ALA A 302 15.22 13.86 -22.21
C ALA A 302 14.69 13.75 -20.76
N PRO A 303 13.45 13.24 -20.57
CA PRO A 303 12.86 13.12 -19.26
C PRO A 303 13.64 12.13 -18.40
N ALA A 304 13.97 12.57 -17.20
CA ALA A 304 14.59 11.76 -16.15
C ALA A 304 13.91 12.04 -14.82
N PHE A 305 13.88 11.01 -13.97
CA PHE A 305 13.20 11.03 -12.68
C PHE A 305 14.17 10.65 -11.57
N ARG A 306 14.17 11.45 -10.50
CA ARG A 306 14.85 11.17 -9.22
C ARG A 306 13.84 10.69 -8.18
N ASN A 307 14.32 10.29 -7.01
CA ASN A 307 13.46 9.81 -5.91
C ASN A 307 12.51 10.92 -5.39
N SER A 308 11.40 10.54 -4.76
CA SER A 308 10.36 11.46 -4.26
C SER A 308 10.83 12.37 -3.13
N ASN A 309 11.86 11.97 -2.39
CA ASN A 309 12.47 12.78 -1.32
C ASN A 309 13.65 13.66 -1.78
N ALA A 310 13.85 13.85 -3.09
CA ALA A 310 15.05 14.50 -3.61
C ALA A 310 15.26 15.96 -3.19
N LEU A 311 14.23 16.65 -2.71
CA LEU A 311 14.33 18.03 -2.18
C LEU A 311 14.44 18.10 -0.65
N ILE A 312 14.28 16.97 0.05
CA ILE A 312 14.24 16.91 1.51
C ILE A 312 15.64 16.66 2.09
N LEU A 313 16.44 15.77 1.45
CA LEU A 313 17.70 15.31 2.03
C LEU A 313 18.78 16.43 2.10
N PRO A 314 19.31 16.74 3.30
CA PRO A 314 20.45 17.65 3.43
C PRO A 314 21.70 17.03 2.77
N GLY A 315 22.35 17.79 1.87
CA GLY A 315 23.52 17.33 1.11
C GLY A 315 23.24 16.87 -0.33
N GLY A 316 21.97 16.88 -0.76
CA GLY A 316 21.59 16.59 -2.15
C GLY A 316 21.35 15.11 -2.45
N ILE A 317 21.21 14.80 -3.75
CA ILE A 317 20.93 13.45 -4.25
C ILE A 317 22.16 12.58 -4.00
N GLN A 318 22.06 11.60 -3.10
CA GLN A 318 23.10 10.58 -2.98
C GLN A 318 23.17 9.74 -4.27
N GLU A 319 24.37 9.44 -4.76
CA GLU A 319 24.56 8.48 -5.85
C GLU A 319 23.83 7.17 -5.53
N GLY A 320 22.94 6.74 -6.43
CA GLY A 320 22.09 5.56 -6.23
C GLY A 320 20.66 5.84 -5.77
N ASN A 321 20.24 7.09 -5.53
CA ASN A 321 18.83 7.46 -5.30
C ASN A 321 18.01 7.48 -6.62
N THR A 322 17.91 6.33 -7.29
CA THR A 322 17.37 6.19 -8.65
C THR A 322 16.00 5.55 -8.71
N ALA A 323 15.28 5.42 -7.58
CA ALA A 323 13.91 4.86 -7.58
C ALA A 323 12.87 5.75 -8.31
N GLY A 324 13.26 6.87 -8.93
CA GLY A 324 12.31 7.74 -9.64
C GLY A 324 11.80 7.15 -10.96
N THR A 325 10.49 7.22 -11.18
CA THR A 325 9.86 7.04 -12.50
C THR A 325 8.68 8.00 -12.66
N LEU A 326 8.20 8.18 -13.89
CA LEU A 326 6.86 8.72 -14.13
C LEU A 326 5.83 7.75 -13.53
N TRP A 327 4.99 8.22 -12.63
CA TRP A 327 3.89 7.43 -12.05
C TRP A 327 2.70 7.45 -13.00
N LYS A 328 2.53 6.38 -13.77
CA LYS A 328 1.68 6.37 -14.95
C LYS A 328 0.19 6.45 -14.64
N ASP A 329 -0.25 5.93 -13.49
CA ASP A 329 -1.65 5.98 -13.05
C ASP A 329 -2.11 7.40 -12.70
N LEU A 330 -1.19 8.37 -12.59
CA LEU A 330 -1.57 9.78 -12.54
C LEU A 330 -2.07 10.33 -13.88
N ALA A 331 -1.92 9.58 -14.98
CA ALA A 331 -2.47 9.95 -16.29
C ALA A 331 -4.00 10.02 -16.28
N HIS A 332 -4.69 9.42 -15.31
CA HIS A 332 -6.12 9.63 -15.12
C HIS A 332 -6.46 11.10 -14.81
N PHE A 333 -5.55 11.82 -14.16
CA PHE A 333 -5.83 13.11 -13.52
C PHE A 333 -5.08 14.30 -14.14
N ASP A 334 -3.95 14.06 -14.81
CA ASP A 334 -3.07 15.15 -15.25
C ASP A 334 -2.63 15.04 -16.72
N GLN A 335 -2.72 16.15 -17.46
CA GLN A 335 -2.35 16.20 -18.87
C GLN A 335 -0.83 16.15 -19.10
N THR A 336 -0.02 16.72 -18.21
CA THR A 336 1.44 16.69 -18.35
C THR A 336 1.96 15.27 -18.16
N VAL A 337 1.41 14.49 -17.22
CA VAL A 337 1.72 13.06 -17.09
C VAL A 337 1.44 12.34 -18.40
N ARG A 338 0.28 12.59 -19.04
CA ARG A 338 -0.08 11.99 -20.33
C ARG A 338 0.90 12.36 -21.44
N ASP A 339 1.29 13.63 -21.53
CA ASP A 339 2.25 14.10 -22.53
C ASP A 339 3.64 13.45 -22.36
N LEU A 340 4.01 13.09 -21.12
CA LEU A 340 5.27 12.46 -20.78
C LEU A 340 5.25 10.95 -20.94
N LEU A 341 4.08 10.32 -21.10
CA LEU A 341 3.98 8.90 -21.36
C LEU A 341 4.74 8.56 -22.64
N ARG A 342 5.83 7.81 -22.46
CA ARG A 342 6.56 7.21 -23.56
C ARG A 342 6.27 5.72 -23.54
N PHE A 343 5.80 5.22 -24.66
CA PHE A 343 5.61 3.81 -24.89
C PHE A 343 6.77 3.30 -25.73
N ASP A 344 7.37 2.19 -25.31
CA ASP A 344 8.17 1.38 -26.22
C ASP A 344 7.32 0.22 -26.73
N ASP A 345 7.68 -0.31 -27.91
CA ASP A 345 7.00 -1.47 -28.51
C ASP A 345 7.92 -2.70 -28.48
N LYS A 346 8.83 -2.76 -27.49
CA LYS A 346 9.93 -3.75 -27.44
C LYS A 346 9.44 -5.16 -27.15
N ASN A 347 8.32 -5.30 -26.46
CA ASN A 347 7.72 -6.60 -26.13
C ASN A 347 6.19 -6.49 -26.12
N ASP A 348 5.51 -7.63 -26.05
CA ASP A 348 4.05 -7.69 -26.14
C ASP A 348 3.35 -7.00 -24.96
N ARG A 349 3.91 -7.05 -23.76
CA ARG A 349 3.41 -6.27 -22.62
C ARG A 349 3.40 -4.78 -22.92
N ALA A 350 4.51 -4.25 -23.43
CA ALA A 350 4.62 -2.82 -23.72
C ALA A 350 3.58 -2.39 -24.77
N ARG A 351 3.35 -3.23 -25.80
CA ARG A 351 2.32 -3.01 -26.82
C ARG A 351 0.89 -3.09 -26.27
N ILE A 352 0.60 -4.07 -25.41
CA ILE A 352 -0.70 -4.22 -24.75
C ILE A 352 -0.97 -3.00 -23.87
N TYR A 353 -0.01 -2.63 -23.02
CA TYR A 353 -0.15 -1.49 -22.11
C TYR A 353 -0.30 -0.18 -22.88
N ARG A 354 0.46 0.03 -23.96
CA ARG A 354 0.27 1.16 -24.86
C ARG A 354 -1.15 1.21 -25.41
N ALA A 355 -1.65 0.08 -25.95
CA ALA A 355 -3.00 0.02 -26.50
C ALA A 355 -4.07 0.32 -25.43
N TYR A 356 -3.89 -0.20 -24.22
CA TYR A 356 -4.75 0.12 -23.08
C TYR A 356 -4.73 1.61 -22.75
N MET A 357 -3.54 2.22 -22.62
CA MET A 357 -3.43 3.64 -22.35
C MET A 357 -4.08 4.48 -23.46
N GLU A 358 -3.75 4.24 -24.73
CA GLU A 358 -4.27 5.02 -25.87
C GLU A 358 -5.79 4.88 -26.03
N LYS A 359 -6.34 3.67 -25.86
CA LYS A 359 -7.76 3.38 -26.17
C LYS A 359 -8.70 3.49 -24.98
N VAL A 360 -8.18 3.42 -23.76
CA VAL A 360 -9.00 3.41 -22.54
C VAL A 360 -8.73 4.66 -21.70
N VAL A 361 -7.49 4.89 -21.29
CA VAL A 361 -7.15 5.97 -20.36
C VAL A 361 -7.12 7.33 -21.06
N LEU A 362 -6.41 7.42 -22.19
CA LEU A 362 -6.20 8.66 -22.95
C LEU A 362 -7.40 9.02 -23.83
N ALA A 363 -8.33 8.08 -24.04
CA ALA A 363 -9.55 8.31 -24.82
C ALA A 363 -10.52 9.29 -24.15
N LYS A 364 -10.40 9.49 -22.83
CA LYS A 364 -11.17 10.48 -22.05
C LYS A 364 -10.22 11.57 -21.56
N PRO A 365 -10.60 12.86 -21.49
CA PRO A 365 -9.76 13.90 -20.92
C PRO A 365 -9.39 13.60 -19.45
N PRO A 366 -8.28 14.16 -18.91
CA PRO A 366 -7.98 14.02 -17.49
C PRO A 366 -9.16 14.52 -16.64
N SER A 367 -9.49 13.78 -15.58
CA SER A 367 -10.64 14.09 -14.73
C SER A 367 -10.43 13.56 -13.32
N PHE A 368 -10.97 14.30 -12.35
CA PHE A 368 -11.07 13.90 -10.94
C PHE A 368 -12.41 13.19 -10.62
N GLU A 369 -13.18 12.84 -11.65
CA GLU A 369 -14.40 12.06 -11.50
C GLU A 369 -14.10 10.68 -10.90
N ARG A 370 -14.85 10.30 -9.87
CA ARG A 370 -14.70 9.05 -9.14
C ARG A 370 -15.43 7.92 -9.85
N THR A 371 -14.83 7.39 -10.91
CA THR A 371 -15.45 6.44 -11.84
C THR A 371 -15.68 5.03 -11.28
N LEU A 372 -15.16 4.71 -10.09
CA LEU A 372 -15.35 3.42 -9.42
C LEU A 372 -16.24 3.52 -8.18
N LEU A 373 -16.82 4.70 -7.92
CA LEU A 373 -17.80 4.89 -6.85
C LEU A 373 -19.09 4.17 -7.24
N LYS A 374 -19.55 3.23 -6.40
CA LYS A 374 -20.78 2.48 -6.65
C LYS A 374 -22.00 3.38 -6.48
N ASP A 375 -23.02 3.15 -7.30
CA ASP A 375 -24.30 3.85 -7.18
C ASP A 375 -24.87 3.74 -5.75
N GLY A 376 -25.17 4.89 -5.16
CA GLY A 376 -25.71 5.00 -3.80
C GLY A 376 -24.65 5.07 -2.68
N ASP A 377 -23.36 4.86 -3.00
CA ASP A 377 -22.28 5.07 -2.03
C ASP A 377 -21.94 6.55 -1.87
N THR A 378 -21.49 6.92 -0.67
CA THR A 378 -20.96 8.24 -0.38
C THR A 378 -19.44 8.25 -0.44
N VAL A 379 -18.88 9.39 -0.85
CA VAL A 379 -17.45 9.65 -0.72
C VAL A 379 -17.11 9.75 0.76
N GLU A 380 -16.17 8.94 1.21
CA GLU A 380 -15.62 8.98 2.56
C GLU A 380 -14.17 9.42 2.47
N VAL A 381 -13.82 10.57 3.05
CA VAL A 381 -12.45 11.07 3.06
C VAL A 381 -11.96 11.16 4.49
N LEU A 382 -10.69 10.82 4.70
CA LEU A 382 -10.05 11.05 5.99
C LEU A 382 -9.66 12.52 6.07
N ASP A 383 -10.22 13.22 7.05
CA ASP A 383 -9.75 14.53 7.46
C ASP A 383 -8.54 14.37 8.40
N PHE A 384 -7.35 14.31 7.79
CA PHE A 384 -6.09 14.22 8.53
C PHE A 384 -5.37 15.57 8.49
N PRO A 385 -4.91 16.10 9.64
CA PRO A 385 -4.27 17.41 9.71
C PRO A 385 -2.89 17.36 9.03
N TYR A 386 -2.82 17.84 7.79
CA TYR A 386 -1.55 18.05 7.12
C TYR A 386 -0.97 19.40 7.47
N HIS A 387 0.27 19.37 7.93
CA HIS A 387 1.08 20.54 8.21
C HIS A 387 2.38 20.41 7.44
N SER A 388 2.82 21.49 6.79
CA SER A 388 4.07 21.47 6.04
C SER A 388 5.24 21.47 7.00
N VAL A 389 6.00 20.37 7.05
CA VAL A 389 7.19 20.22 7.89
C VAL A 389 8.28 19.52 7.11
N ARG A 390 9.49 20.06 7.12
CA ARG A 390 10.57 19.55 6.27
C ARG A 390 11.33 18.40 6.91
N PHE A 391 11.62 18.48 8.20
CA PHE A 391 12.58 17.61 8.85
C PHE A 391 11.94 16.59 9.81
N LEU A 392 10.69 16.77 10.24
CA LEU A 392 9.92 15.73 10.96
C LEU A 392 9.40 14.64 10.02
N HIS A 393 10.26 13.67 9.74
CA HIS A 393 10.02 12.60 8.78
C HIS A 393 8.99 11.57 9.24
N MET A 394 8.88 11.33 10.55
CA MET A 394 7.91 10.42 11.15
C MET A 394 7.35 11.09 12.41
N ALA A 395 6.04 10.98 12.65
CA ALA A 395 5.38 11.41 13.87
C ALA A 395 4.11 10.57 14.06
N LEU A 396 4.04 9.78 15.13
CA LEU A 396 2.95 8.83 15.35
C LEU A 396 2.71 8.52 16.82
N VAL A 397 1.50 8.04 17.11
CA VAL A 397 1.07 7.51 18.40
C VAL A 397 0.41 6.14 18.21
N LEU A 398 0.79 5.16 19.04
CA LEU A 398 0.31 3.77 18.93
C LEU A 398 -0.08 3.21 20.32
N PRO A 399 -1.33 2.75 20.53
CA PRO A 399 -2.48 2.97 19.65
C PRO A 399 -2.90 4.45 19.67
N SER A 400 -3.65 4.87 18.65
CA SER A 400 -4.25 6.22 18.59
C SER A 400 -5.61 6.32 19.31
N VAL A 401 -6.07 5.21 19.88
CA VAL A 401 -7.26 5.15 20.75
C VAL A 401 -6.84 4.31 21.94
N ALA A 402 -6.91 4.87 23.14
CA ALA A 402 -6.42 4.22 24.35
C ALA A 402 -7.45 4.31 25.47
N GLY A 403 -7.71 3.17 26.10
CA GLY A 403 -8.56 3.05 27.27
C GLY A 403 -7.85 3.46 28.57
N PRO A 404 -8.58 3.47 29.69
CA PRO A 404 -8.04 3.89 30.97
C PRO A 404 -6.96 2.92 31.50
N GLY A 405 -5.69 3.25 31.27
CA GLY A 405 -4.51 2.56 31.84
C GLY A 405 -3.57 2.07 30.76
N GLU A 406 -4.03 2.07 29.52
CA GLU A 406 -3.27 1.61 28.38
C GLU A 406 -2.14 2.58 28.09
N GLU A 407 -0.95 2.02 27.91
CA GLU A 407 0.21 2.78 27.48
C GLU A 407 0.13 3.00 25.96
N MET A 408 0.35 4.24 25.57
CA MET A 408 0.57 4.65 24.19
C MET A 408 2.06 4.86 23.98
N ILE A 409 2.58 4.41 22.84
CA ILE A 409 3.91 4.74 22.38
C ILE A 409 3.82 6.00 21.52
N ILE A 410 4.56 7.02 21.91
CA ILE A 410 4.72 8.26 21.16
C ILE A 410 6.08 8.22 20.50
N ALA A 411 6.13 8.39 19.18
CA ALA A 411 7.36 8.32 18.43
C ALA A 411 7.47 9.44 17.38
N ALA A 412 8.69 9.93 17.19
CA ALA A 412 9.04 10.81 16.09
C ALA A 412 10.42 10.48 15.52
N LYS A 413 10.63 10.87 14.26
CA LYS A 413 11.93 10.83 13.61
C LYS A 413 12.24 12.17 12.97
N SER A 414 13.41 12.72 13.29
CA SER A 414 13.91 13.94 12.65
C SER A 414 15.08 13.66 11.69
N LEU A 415 15.12 14.41 10.59
CA LEU A 415 16.26 14.45 9.66
C LEU A 415 17.31 15.49 10.05
N GLN A 416 16.98 16.39 10.97
CA GLN A 416 17.86 17.46 11.43
C GLN A 416 17.88 17.57 12.96
N ASP A 417 19.02 17.98 13.50
CA ASP A 417 19.15 18.43 14.88
C ASP A 417 18.20 19.59 15.18
N GLY A 418 17.66 19.64 16.39
CA GLY A 418 16.82 20.76 16.81
C GLY A 418 16.10 20.50 18.12
N LEU A 419 15.44 21.53 18.62
CA LEU A 419 14.61 21.43 19.81
C LEU A 419 13.28 20.80 19.40
N LEU A 420 13.02 19.58 19.87
CA LEU A 420 11.74 18.90 19.68
C LEU A 420 10.86 19.12 20.91
N GLN A 421 9.65 19.63 20.66
CA GLN A 421 8.57 19.67 21.63
C GLN A 421 7.48 18.68 21.23
N VAL A 422 6.97 17.91 22.17
CA VAL A 422 5.79 17.06 21.99
C VAL A 422 4.75 17.48 23.01
N GLU A 423 3.60 17.92 22.50
CA GLU A 423 2.59 18.65 23.25
C GLU A 423 1.20 18.10 22.97
N LEU A 424 0.37 18.05 24.00
CA LEU A 424 -1.02 17.63 23.91
C LEU A 424 -1.92 18.85 23.89
N TYR A 425 -2.79 18.93 22.88
CA TYR A 425 -3.81 19.96 22.73
C TYR A 425 -5.21 19.36 22.82
N ASP A 426 -6.19 20.22 23.05
CA ASP A 426 -7.61 19.89 22.88
C ASP A 426 -7.92 19.35 21.46
N ALA A 427 -9.12 18.80 21.26
CA ALA A 427 -9.55 18.22 19.98
C ALA A 427 -9.43 19.20 18.79
N ALA A 428 -9.59 20.49 19.05
CA ALA A 428 -9.50 21.57 18.06
C ALA A 428 -8.05 21.97 17.74
N GLY A 429 -7.06 21.50 18.51
CA GLY A 429 -5.65 21.88 18.35
C GLY A 429 -5.35 23.31 18.78
N THR A 430 -6.22 23.93 19.59
CA THR A 430 -6.17 25.35 19.95
C THR A 430 -5.60 25.60 21.34
N THR A 431 -5.93 24.75 22.32
CA THR A 431 -5.51 24.94 23.72
C THR A 431 -4.45 23.92 24.09
N LEU A 432 -3.27 24.38 24.50
CA LEU A 432 -2.23 23.52 25.06
C LEU A 432 -2.67 22.99 26.42
N LEU A 433 -2.65 21.68 26.59
CA LEU A 433 -3.01 20.99 27.83
C LEU A 433 -1.78 20.52 28.60
N LEU A 434 -0.83 19.88 27.90
CA LEU A 434 0.37 19.29 28.50
C LEU A 434 1.57 19.38 27.54
N THR A 435 2.76 19.57 28.08
CA THR A 435 4.02 19.31 27.38
C THR A 435 4.56 17.96 27.84
N LEU A 436 4.61 16.99 26.93
CA LEU A 436 5.06 15.62 27.22
C LEU A 436 6.58 15.46 27.02
N TYR A 437 7.16 16.23 26.10
CA TYR A 437 8.58 16.19 25.78
C TYR A 437 9.06 17.58 25.33
N ASN A 438 10.26 17.98 25.75
CA ASN A 438 10.89 19.23 25.35
C ASN A 438 12.42 19.13 25.52
N GLN A 439 13.12 18.64 24.49
CA GLN A 439 14.57 18.44 24.56
C GLN A 439 15.24 18.67 23.20
N GLN A 440 16.54 18.98 23.24
CA GLN A 440 17.37 18.99 22.04
C GLN A 440 17.58 17.56 21.54
N ILE A 441 17.39 17.35 20.24
CA ILE A 441 17.52 16.04 19.61
C ILE A 441 18.56 16.07 18.49
N LYS A 442 19.08 14.89 18.16
CA LYS A 442 19.93 14.68 16.98
C LYS A 442 19.08 14.17 15.83
N GLY A 443 19.27 14.73 14.64
CA GLY A 443 18.65 14.23 13.42
C GLY A 443 19.54 13.22 12.70
N ALA A 444 18.95 12.42 11.81
CA ALA A 444 19.72 11.55 10.91
C ALA A 444 18.93 11.18 9.64
N THR A 445 19.64 10.96 8.54
CA THR A 445 19.05 10.61 7.23
C THR A 445 19.14 9.12 6.88
N ASP A 446 19.75 8.31 7.75
CA ASP A 446 20.02 6.89 7.50
C ASP A 446 18.79 5.96 7.68
N GLY A 447 17.66 6.51 8.10
CA GLY A 447 16.42 5.79 8.37
C GLY A 447 16.41 4.91 9.64
N ARG A 448 17.45 5.00 10.48
CA ARG A 448 17.55 4.27 11.77
C ARG A 448 17.72 5.21 12.95
N ASN A 449 18.58 6.22 12.81
CA ASN A 449 18.91 7.17 13.87
C ASN A 449 17.96 8.37 13.86
N GLY A 450 18.08 9.24 14.87
CA GLY A 450 17.27 10.45 15.00
C GLY A 450 15.83 10.19 15.46
N MET A 451 15.64 9.10 16.19
CA MET A 451 14.37 8.70 16.79
C MET A 451 14.18 9.31 18.17
N VAL A 452 12.95 9.63 18.52
CA VAL A 452 12.51 9.97 19.87
C VAL A 452 11.30 9.11 20.16
N ILE A 453 11.40 8.24 21.17
CA ILE A 453 10.37 7.26 21.52
C ILE A 453 10.20 7.24 23.04
N PHE A 454 8.96 7.33 23.50
CA PHE A 454 8.61 7.18 24.92
C PHE A 454 7.17 6.68 25.07
N THR A 455 6.81 6.19 26.25
CA THR A 455 5.43 5.80 26.56
C THR A 455 4.70 6.89 27.32
N TRP A 456 3.38 6.92 27.16
CA TRP A 456 2.48 7.80 27.89
C TRP A 456 1.16 7.09 28.18
N ASN A 457 0.63 7.21 29.40
CA ASN A 457 -0.51 6.44 29.89
C ASN A 457 -1.80 7.28 30.06
N GLY A 458 -1.84 8.46 29.43
CA GLY A 458 -2.97 9.39 29.53
C GLY A 458 -2.99 10.24 30.80
N CYS A 459 -1.88 10.34 31.55
CA CYS A 459 -1.80 11.14 32.78
C CYS A 459 -0.91 12.38 32.62
N ASP A 460 -1.18 13.42 33.40
CA ASP A 460 -0.30 14.57 33.54
C ASP A 460 0.94 14.27 34.40
N ALA A 461 1.83 15.25 34.57
CA ALA A 461 3.04 15.11 35.37
C ALA A 461 2.78 14.84 36.86
N GLY A 462 1.58 15.15 37.37
CA GLY A 462 1.14 14.84 38.73
C GLY A 462 0.49 13.45 38.86
N GLY A 463 0.46 12.67 37.78
CA GLY A 463 -0.21 11.37 37.74
C GLY A 463 -1.73 11.45 37.66
N ARG A 464 -2.30 12.66 37.48
CA ARG A 464 -3.74 12.80 37.30
C ARG A 464 -4.10 12.42 35.88
N ARG A 465 -5.06 11.49 35.76
CA ARG A 465 -5.61 11.07 34.48
C ARG A 465 -6.37 12.21 33.81
N LEU A 466 -6.12 12.38 32.51
CA LEU A 466 -6.93 13.24 31.66
C LEU A 466 -8.34 12.65 31.46
N PRO A 467 -9.36 13.50 31.28
CA PRO A 467 -10.70 13.01 31.00
C PRO A 467 -10.73 12.23 29.67
N PRO A 468 -11.69 11.30 29.48
CA PRO A 468 -11.97 10.75 28.17
C PRO A 468 -12.34 11.85 27.17
N GLY A 469 -11.93 11.70 25.92
CA GLY A 469 -12.18 12.67 24.86
C GLY A 469 -11.17 12.60 23.73
N ASP A 470 -11.37 13.47 22.74
CA ASP A 470 -10.48 13.63 21.60
C ASP A 470 -9.43 14.72 21.87
N TYR A 471 -8.24 14.49 21.34
CA TYR A 471 -7.05 15.32 21.54
C TYR A 471 -6.23 15.42 20.25
N ARG A 472 -5.33 16.40 20.21
CA ARG A 472 -4.29 16.51 19.18
C ARG A 472 -2.92 16.38 19.85
N LEU A 473 -2.15 15.37 19.44
CA LEU A 473 -0.74 15.29 19.79
C LEU A 473 0.06 16.04 18.74
N ARG A 474 0.86 17.01 19.14
CA ARG A 474 1.64 17.89 18.27
C ARG A 474 3.13 17.71 18.51
N TRP A 475 3.89 17.52 17.43
CA TRP A 475 5.35 17.50 17.44
C TRP A 475 5.85 18.75 16.74
N THR A 476 6.55 19.62 17.46
CA THR A 476 7.09 20.88 16.93
C THR A 476 8.62 20.79 16.92
N LEU A 477 9.24 20.99 15.76
CA LEU A 477 10.69 21.13 15.63
C LEU A 477 11.02 22.61 15.43
N ALA A 478 11.78 23.20 16.37
CA ALA A 478 12.08 24.62 16.36
C ALA A 478 12.76 25.05 15.04
N GLY A 479 12.20 26.07 14.39
CA GLY A 479 12.71 26.61 13.12
C GLY A 479 12.23 25.89 11.86
N ASP A 480 11.37 24.87 11.97
CA ASP A 480 10.80 24.13 10.83
C ASP A 480 9.27 24.27 10.80
N GLY A 481 8.58 23.59 11.71
CA GLY A 481 7.13 23.53 11.75
C GLY A 481 6.65 22.48 12.75
N TYR A 482 5.39 22.07 12.63
CA TYR A 482 4.82 21.06 13.51
C TYR A 482 3.98 20.04 12.75
N ARG A 483 3.93 18.78 13.23
CA ARG A 483 2.99 17.75 12.76
C ARG A 483 1.99 17.45 13.86
N GLU A 484 0.81 17.02 13.49
CA GLU A 484 -0.22 16.61 14.44
C GLU A 484 -0.74 15.21 14.13
N HIS A 485 -1.20 14.53 15.18
CA HIS A 485 -1.90 13.28 15.08
C HIS A 485 -3.13 13.31 16.01
N PRO A 486 -4.33 13.02 15.50
CA PRO A 486 -5.50 12.84 16.37
C PRO A 486 -5.32 11.64 17.30
N LEU A 487 -5.83 11.78 18.51
CA LEU A 487 -5.81 10.76 19.56
C LEU A 487 -7.15 10.78 20.30
N THR A 488 -7.65 9.61 20.71
CA THR A 488 -8.83 9.49 21.57
C THR A 488 -8.51 8.73 22.85
N LEU A 489 -8.90 9.28 24.00
CA LEU A 489 -8.94 8.57 25.28
C LEU A 489 -10.37 8.11 25.56
N THR A 490 -10.58 6.81 25.76
CA THR A 490 -11.94 6.25 25.90
C THR A 490 -12.35 6.01 27.36
N VAL A 491 -13.65 5.94 27.60
CA VAL A 491 -14.20 5.24 28.77
C VAL A 491 -14.11 3.73 28.52
N ARG A 492 -13.91 2.95 29.58
CA ARG A 492 -13.83 1.47 29.49
C ARG A 492 -14.97 0.86 28.69
#